data_AF-A0A174JJP3-F1
#
_entry.id   AF-A0A174JJP3-F1
#
_cell.length_a   1.000
_cell.length_b   1.000
_cell.length_c   1.000
_cell.angle_alpha   90.00
_cell.angle_beta   90.00
_cell.angle_gamma   90.00
#
_symmetry.space_group_name_H-M   'P 1'
#
loop_
_entity.id
_entity.type
_entity.pdbx_description
1 polymer ?
#
loop_
_entity_poly.entity_id
_entity_poly.type
_entity_poly.pdbx_seq_one_letter_code
_entity_poly.pdbx_strand_id
1 'polypeptide(L)' 'MNENCMHSSLGAFIETLRKMRKITIAELALEAHISTKTYIHIKKGSMQD' A
#
# COMPACT_ATOMS: atom_id res chain seq x y z
N MET A 1 18.59 1.72 14.92
CA MET A 1 17.37 1.05 14.47
C MET A 1 16.99 1.68 13.15
N ASN A 2 16.89 0.91 12.06
CA ASN A 2 16.36 1.43 10.80
C ASN A 2 14.85 1.55 10.99
N GLU A 3 14.41 2.74 11.39
CA GLU A 3 13.00 3.08 11.43
C GLU A 3 12.45 2.92 10.00
N ASN A 4 11.71 1.84 9.75
CA ASN A 4 10.89 1.70 8.55
C ASN A 4 9.76 2.74 8.67
N CYS A 5 10.10 4.01 8.46
CA CYS A 5 9.15 5.09 8.49
C CYS A 5 8.37 5.06 7.17
N MET A 6 7.16 4.49 7.20
CA MET A 6 6.23 4.69 6.10
C MET A 6 5.86 6.17 6.05
N HIS A 7 6.30 6.83 4.98
CA HIS A 7 5.95 8.21 4.76
C HIS A 7 4.43 8.37 4.76
N SER A 8 3.90 9.38 5.46
CA SER A 8 2.46 9.57 5.68
C SER A 8 1.65 9.67 4.38
N SER A 9 2.29 10.12 3.29
CA SER A 9 1.66 10.20 1.96
C SER A 9 1.70 8.91 1.14
N LEU A 10 2.41 7.86 1.58
CA LEU A 10 2.58 6.62 0.81
C LEU A 10 1.22 5.95 0.51
N GLY A 11 0.35 5.86 1.51
CA GLY A 11 -1.00 5.29 1.33
C GLY A 11 -1.83 6.05 0.30
N ALA A 12 -1.79 7.39 0.33
CA ALA A 12 -2.49 8.24 -0.63
C ALA A 12 -1.89 8.14 -2.04
N PHE A 13 -0.57 8.06 -2.15
CA PHE A 13 0.15 7.88 -3.40
C PHE A 13 -0.22 6.56 -4.07
N ILE A 14 -0.15 5.44 -3.35
CA ILE A 14 -0.51 4.13 -3.90
C ILE A 14 -2.00 4.06 -4.26
N GLU A 15 -2.90 4.65 -3.46
CA GLU A 15 -4.32 4.71 -3.82
C GLU A 15 -4.55 5.49 -5.13
N THR A 16 -3.82 6.59 -5.33
CA THR A 16 -3.90 7.38 -6.56
C THR A 16 -3.41 6.58 -7.76
N LEU A 17 -2.26 5.92 -7.65
CA LEU A 17 -1.73 5.04 -8.70
C LEU A 17 -2.71 3.94 -9.08
N ARG A 18 -3.34 3.29 -8.09
CA ARG A 18 -4.35 2.25 -8.31
C ARG A 18 -5.53 2.78 -9.12
N LYS A 19 -6.06 3.95 -8.74
CA LYS A 19 -7.19 4.61 -9.43
C LYS A 19 -6.81 5.02 -10.85
N MET A 20 -5.60 5.55 -11.06
CA MET A 20 -5.10 5.93 -12.38
C MET A 20 -4.95 4.73 -13.31
N ARG A 21 -4.41 3.61 -12.82
CA ARG A 21 -4.27 2.36 -13.58
C ARG A 21 -5.58 1.59 -13.75
N LYS A 22 -6.66 2.01 -13.05
CA LYS A 22 -7.98 1.35 -13.04
C LYS A 22 -7.92 -0.14 -12.63
N ILE A 23 -6.99 -0.49 -11.77
CA ILE A 23 -6.80 -1.86 -11.28
C ILE A 23 -7.46 -2.06 -9.90
N THR A 24 -7.82 -3.31 -9.61
CA THR A 24 -8.33 -3.70 -8.31
C THR A 24 -7.23 -3.75 -7.26
N ILE A 25 -7.60 -3.79 -5.98
CA ILE A 25 -6.64 -4.01 -4.88
C ILE A 25 -5.98 -5.38 -5.01
N ALA A 26 -6.72 -6.40 -5.47
CA ALA A 26 -6.21 -7.76 -5.65
C ALA A 26 -5.14 -7.82 -6.75
N GLU A 27 -5.36 -7.15 -7.88
CA GLU A 27 -4.37 -7.06 -8.96
C GLU A 27 -3.11 -6.31 -8.53
N LEU A 28 -3.26 -5.16 -7.87
CA LEU A 28 -2.11 -4.43 -7.35
C LEU A 28 -1.33 -5.26 -6.32
N ALA A 29 -2.03 -5.97 -5.42
CA ALA A 29 -1.41 -6.82 -4.41
C ALA A 29 -0.66 -7.99 -5.07
N LEU A 30 -1.22 -8.57 -6.13
CA LEU A 30 -0.58 -9.61 -6.93
C LEU A 30 0.68 -9.08 -7.64
N GLU A 31 0.59 -7.93 -8.33
CA GLU A 31 1.75 -7.30 -9.00
C GLU A 31 2.87 -6.94 -8.02
N ALA A 32 2.52 -6.45 -6.83
CA ALA A 32 3.47 -6.04 -5.80
C ALA A 32 3.95 -7.20 -4.92
N HIS A 33 3.49 -8.43 -5.15
CA HIS A 33 3.80 -9.60 -4.31
C HIS A 33 3.51 -9.39 -2.82
N ILE A 34 2.40 -8.71 -2.51
CA ILE A 34 1.94 -8.47 -1.13
C ILE A 34 0.56 -9.06 -0.91
N SER A 35 0.20 -9.25 0.36
CA SER A 35 -1.20 -9.54 0.71
C SER A 35 -2.06 -8.29 0.55
N THR A 36 -3.35 -8.47 0.24
CA THR A 36 -4.35 -7.40 0.33
C THR A 36 -4.44 -6.81 1.75
N LYS A 37 -4.12 -7.59 2.80
CA LYS A 37 -3.98 -7.07 4.17
C LYS A 37 -2.84 -6.06 4.29
N THR A 38 -1.68 -6.37 3.70
CA THR A 38 -0.53 -5.47 3.67
C THR A 38 -0.87 -4.17 2.93
N TYR A 39 -1.61 -4.24 1.82
CA TYR A 39 -2.11 -3.04 1.15
C TYR A 39 -2.98 -2.16 2.07
N ILE A 40 -3.88 -2.76 2.86
CA ILE A 40 -4.73 -2.03 3.81
C ILE A 40 -3.88 -1.36 4.90
N HIS A 41 -2.85 -2.04 5.39
CA HIS A 41 -1.90 -1.49 6.37
C HIS A 41 -1.11 -0.31 5.80
N ILE A 42 -0.59 -0.44 4.56
CA ILE A 42 0.07 0.66 3.85
C ILE A 42 -0.88 1.85 3.66
N LYS A 43 -2.12 1.59 3.23
CA LYS A 43 -3.14 2.63 3.06
C LYS A 43 -3.45 3.37 4.36
N LYS A 44 -3.52 2.65 5.47
CA LYS A 44 -3.78 3.22 6.80
C LYS A 44 -2.55 3.91 7.42
N GLY A 45 -1.37 3.75 6.84
CA GLY A 45 -0.12 4.23 7.44
C GLY A 45 0.22 3.50 8.74
N SER A 46 -0.23 2.26 8.90
CA SER A 46 0.06 1.44 10.08
C SER A 46 0.32 0.00 9.62
N MET A 47 1.59 -0.30 9.34
CA MET A 47 2.07 -1.66 9.51
C MET A 47 2.29 -1.84 11.01
N GLN A 48 1.34 -2.48 11.70
CA GLN A 48 1.66 -3.07 13.00
C GLN A 48 2.50 -4.32 12.72
N ASP A 49 3.68 -4.38 13.34
CA ASP A 49 4.50 -5.59 13.46
C ASP A 49 3.72 -6.75 14.09
#